data_AF-A0AAV2YQ99-F1
#
_entry.id   AF-A0AAV2YQ99-F1
#
_cell.length_a   1.000
_cell.length_b   1.000
_cell.length_c   1.000
_cell.angle_alpha   90.00
_cell.angle_beta   90.00
_cell.angle_gamma   90.00
#
_symmetry.space_group_name_H-M   'P 1'
#
loop_
_entity.id
_entity.type
_entity.pdbx_description
1 polymer ?
#
loop_
_entity_poly.entity_id
_entity_poly.type
_entity_poly.pdbx_seq_one_letter_code
_entity_poly.pdbx_strand_id
1 'polypeptide(L)'
;MAGRELALTRAEVAQLTRFRKIAGNEYVDVTWVPATSNDVERLFSVAGRVFSSMRPAMHPTTLETIVMLRFNRQLSSVSVVASAIQATRKRNAAVL
;
A
#
# COMPACT_ATOMS: atom_id res chain seq x y z
N MET A 1 -10.93 34.47 43.01
CA MET A 1 -10.26 34.20 41.72
C MET A 1 -10.02 32.70 41.60
N ALA A 2 -11.05 31.93 41.25
CA ALA A 2 -10.96 30.47 41.16
C ALA A 2 -10.78 30.08 39.69
N GLY A 3 -9.58 29.58 39.36
CA GLY A 3 -9.26 29.01 38.05
C GLY A 3 -10.10 27.77 37.78
N ARG A 4 -10.92 27.83 36.74
CA ARG A 4 -11.65 26.67 36.21
C ARG A 4 -10.76 26.00 35.17
N GLU A 5 -10.02 25.00 35.61
CA GLU A 5 -9.37 24.04 34.72
C GLU A 5 -10.47 23.12 34.16
N LEU A 6 -10.91 23.39 32.93
CA LEU A 6 -11.86 22.57 32.19
C LEU A 6 -11.12 21.32 31.69
N ALA A 7 -10.93 20.33 32.56
CA ALA A 7 -10.51 19.00 32.15
C ALA A 7 -11.65 18.36 31.36
N LEU A 8 -11.57 18.39 30.03
CA LEU A 8 -12.52 17.68 29.18
C LEU A 8 -12.52 16.20 29.55
N THR A 9 -13.72 15.65 29.72
CA THR A 9 -13.92 14.24 30.01
C THR A 9 -13.50 13.39 28.80
N ARG A 10 -13.09 12.14 29.03
CA ARG A 10 -12.67 11.21 27.95
C ARG A 10 -13.76 11.01 26.88
N ALA A 11 -15.03 11.15 27.27
CA ALA A 11 -16.17 11.07 26.36
C ALA A 11 -16.25 12.28 25.42
N GLU A 12 -15.97 13.48 25.91
CA GLU A 12 -15.95 14.70 25.09
C GLU A 12 -14.76 14.68 24.12
N VAL A 13 -13.59 14.20 24.54
CA VAL A 13 -12.44 13.95 23.65
C VAL A 13 -12.79 12.92 22.56
N ALA A 14 -13.53 11.86 22.91
CA ALA A 14 -14.01 10.86 21.97
C ALA A 14 -15.10 11.40 21.01
N GLN A 15 -15.94 12.33 21.45
CA GLN A 15 -16.89 13.02 20.59
C GLN A 15 -16.18 13.99 19.63
N LEU A 16 -15.24 14.80 20.11
CA LEU A 16 -14.47 15.72 19.27
C LEU A 16 -13.67 14.98 18.18
N THR A 17 -13.11 13.82 18.49
CA THR A 17 -12.44 12.96 17.49
C THR A 17 -13.42 12.35 16.48
N ARG A 18 -14.67 12.06 16.87
CA ARG A 18 -15.73 11.65 15.93
C ARG A 18 -16.19 12.79 15.02
N PHE A 19 -16.29 14.02 15.53
CA PHE A 19 -16.69 15.18 14.73
C PHE A 19 -15.56 15.68 13.80
N ARG A 20 -14.29 15.43 14.12
CA ARG A 20 -13.16 15.71 13.23
C ARG A 20 -13.18 14.85 11.95
N LYS A 21 -13.94 13.75 11.92
CA LYS A 21 -14.03 12.87 10.74
C LYS A 21 -14.96 13.39 9.62
N ILE A 22 -15.63 14.53 9.78
CA ILE A 22 -16.59 15.05 8.79
C ILE A 22 -16.42 16.57 8.58
N ALA A 23 -15.19 17.07 8.68
CA ALA A 23 -14.80 18.32 8.03
C ALA A 23 -13.94 17.90 6.84
N GLY A 24 -14.46 18.07 5.61
CA GLY A 24 -13.73 17.77 4.39
C GLY A 24 -12.39 18.48 4.43
N ASN A 25 -11.31 17.71 4.61
CA ASN A 25 -9.97 18.22 4.58
C ASN A 25 -9.71 18.68 3.13
N GLU A 26 -9.26 19.91 2.93
CA GLU A 26 -8.85 20.42 1.61
C GLU A 26 -7.75 19.54 0.99
N TYR A 27 -7.00 18.85 1.86
CA TYR A 27 -5.92 17.95 1.50
C TYR A 27 -6.30 16.48 1.62
N VAL A 28 -5.83 15.69 0.66
CA VAL A 28 -5.94 14.23 0.67
C VAL A 28 -5.19 13.68 1.89
N ASP A 29 -5.82 12.74 2.61
CA ASP A 29 -5.16 12.01 3.68
C ASP A 29 -4.03 11.15 3.12
N VAL A 30 -2.80 11.48 3.51
CA VAL A 30 -1.56 10.78 3.13
C VAL A 30 -0.97 9.99 4.28
N THR A 31 -1.71 9.73 5.36
CA THR A 31 -1.20 8.90 6.48
C THR A 31 -0.85 7.47 6.06
N TRP A 32 -1.35 7.01 4.91
CA TRP A 32 -0.97 5.73 4.30
C TRP A 32 0.40 5.77 3.59
N VAL A 33 0.95 6.95 3.31
CA VAL A 33 2.28 7.13 2.72
C VAL A 33 3.31 7.14 3.85
N PRO A 34 4.24 6.17 3.91
CA PRO A 34 5.26 6.16 4.95
C PRO A 34 6.19 7.38 4.82
N ALA A 35 6.60 7.93 5.96
CA ALA A 35 7.45 9.13 6.03
C ALA A 35 8.86 8.94 5.44
N THR A 36 9.34 7.69 5.34
CA THR A 36 10.63 7.35 4.74
C THR A 36 10.49 6.13 3.83
N SER A 37 11.27 6.10 2.75
CA SER A 37 11.25 5.03 1.76
C SER A 37 12.05 3.79 2.18
N ASN A 38 12.36 3.62 3.46
CA ASN A 38 13.24 2.54 3.95
C ASN A 38 12.80 1.15 3.44
N ASP A 39 11.49 0.89 3.36
CA ASP A 39 10.96 -0.37 2.84
C ASP A 39 11.18 -0.53 1.33
N VAL A 40 11.08 0.57 0.58
CA VAL A 40 11.34 0.61 -0.88
C VAL A 40 12.84 0.46 -1.15
N GLU A 41 13.69 1.16 -0.42
CA GLU A 41 15.15 1.03 -0.50
C GLU A 41 15.61 -0.39 -0.13
N ARG A 42 15.04 -0.96 0.94
CA ARG A 42 15.30 -2.35 1.34
C ARG A 42 14.79 -3.33 0.27
N LEU A 43 13.63 -3.09 -0.32
CA LEU A 43 13.09 -3.89 -1.42
C LEU A 43 14.03 -3.88 -2.63
N PHE A 44 14.47 -2.71 -3.09
CA PHE A 44 15.38 -2.61 -4.23
C PHE A 44 16.79 -3.13 -3.92
N SER A 45 17.25 -3.01 -2.68
CA SER A 45 18.49 -3.64 -2.24
C SER A 45 18.41 -5.17 -2.27
N VAL A 46 17.30 -5.75 -1.79
CA VAL A 46 17.07 -7.20 -1.84
C VAL A 46 16.88 -7.67 -3.27
N ALA A 47 16.09 -6.95 -4.09
CA ALA A 47 15.90 -7.26 -5.50
C ALA A 47 17.23 -7.21 -6.27
N GLY A 48 18.06 -6.21 -5.98
CA GLY A 48 19.41 -6.09 -6.54
C GLY A 48 20.29 -7.29 -6.20
N ARG A 49 20.16 -7.88 -5.01
CA ARG A 49 20.90 -9.08 -4.59
C ARG A 49 20.32 -10.37 -5.18
N VAL A 50 19.00 -10.55 -5.12
CA VAL A 50 18.30 -11.79 -5.50
C VAL A 50 18.23 -11.95 -7.01
N PHE A 51 18.08 -10.86 -7.74
CA PHE A 51 18.01 -10.88 -9.19
C PHE A 51 19.32 -10.49 -9.86
N SER A 52 20.44 -10.28 -9.16
CA SER A 52 21.69 -9.80 -9.81
C SER A 52 22.09 -10.65 -11.03
N SER A 53 21.99 -11.98 -10.92
CA SER A 53 22.32 -12.93 -11.98
C SER A 53 21.24 -13.09 -13.05
N MET A 54 19.96 -13.01 -12.67
CA MET A 54 18.81 -13.22 -13.57
C MET A 54 18.28 -11.92 -14.19
N ARG A 55 18.63 -10.75 -13.65
CA ARG A 55 18.19 -9.42 -14.08
C ARG A 55 18.56 -9.12 -15.52
N PRO A 56 19.78 -9.41 -16.01
CA PRO A 56 20.12 -9.18 -17.43
C PRO A 56 19.30 -10.05 -18.40
N ALA A 57 18.81 -11.20 -17.93
CA ALA A 57 18.05 -12.15 -18.74
C ALA A 57 16.53 -11.91 -18.69
N MET A 58 16.04 -11.06 -17.79
CA MET A 58 14.61 -10.75 -17.66
C MET A 58 14.24 -9.49 -18.42
N HIS A 59 13.11 -9.54 -19.13
CA HIS A 59 12.49 -8.33 -19.66
C HIS A 59 12.15 -7.36 -18.52
N PRO A 60 12.35 -6.04 -18.66
CA PRO A 60 12.10 -5.07 -17.58
C PRO A 60 10.72 -5.19 -16.94
N THR A 61 9.68 -5.36 -17.76
CA THR A 61 8.28 -5.55 -17.30
C THR A 61 8.09 -6.80 -16.45
N THR A 62 8.83 -7.87 -16.75
CA THR A 62 8.79 -9.12 -15.98
C THR A 62 9.40 -8.92 -14.61
N LEU A 63 10.55 -8.25 -14.54
CA LEU A 63 11.21 -7.92 -13.27
C LEU A 63 10.30 -7.06 -12.39
N GLU A 64 9.70 -6.02 -12.97
CA GLU A 64 8.77 -5.12 -12.27
C GLU A 64 7.57 -5.88 -11.70
N THR A 65 6.95 -6.75 -12.52
CA THR A 65 5.80 -7.56 -12.10
C THR A 65 6.16 -8.48 -10.93
N ILE A 66 7.33 -9.13 -10.99
CA ILE A 66 7.79 -10.02 -9.91
C ILE A 66 8.02 -9.22 -8.62
N VAL A 67 8.66 -8.06 -8.69
CA VAL A 67 8.91 -7.19 -7.53
C VAL A 67 7.59 -6.72 -6.92
N MET A 68 6.64 -6.25 -7.75
CA MET A 68 5.32 -5.82 -7.32
C MET A 68 4.56 -6.94 -6.60
N LEU A 69 4.52 -8.15 -7.16
CA LEU A 69 3.83 -9.30 -6.55
C LEU A 69 4.45 -9.69 -5.21
N ARG A 70 5.77 -9.61 -5.10
CA ARG A 70 6.52 -10.00 -3.90
C ARG A 70 6.37 -9.00 -2.77
N PHE A 71 6.35 -7.71 -3.09
CA PHE A 71 6.08 -6.64 -2.11
C PHE A 71 4.63 -6.71 -1.60
N ASN A 72 3.68 -6.91 -2.50
CA ASN A 72 2.26 -6.97 -2.17
C ASN A 72 1.80 -8.38 -1.78
N ARG A 73 2.67 -9.26 -1.29
CA ARG A 73 2.37 -10.68 -1.04
C ARG A 73 1.20 -10.91 -0.07
N GLN A 74 1.00 -9.99 0.87
CA GLN A 74 -0.13 -10.04 1.82
C GLN A 74 -1.47 -9.68 1.16
N LEU A 75 -1.43 -8.90 0.08
CA LEU A 75 -2.59 -8.48 -0.71
C LEU A 75 -2.83 -9.43 -1.90
N SER A 76 -1.79 -10.11 -2.38
CA SER A 76 -1.83 -11.06 -3.50
C SER A 76 -1.95 -12.50 -3.00
N SER A 77 -3.15 -12.90 -2.59
CA SER A 77 -3.42 -14.31 -2.33
C SER A 77 -3.28 -15.13 -3.62
N VAL A 78 -2.82 -16.38 -3.50
CA VAL A 78 -2.60 -17.28 -4.65
C VAL A 78 -3.87 -17.43 -5.49
N SER A 79 -5.04 -17.44 -4.85
CA SER A 79 -6.35 -17.52 -5.50
C SER A 79 -6.69 -16.26 -6.30
N VAL A 80 -6.36 -15.07 -5.80
CA VAL A 80 -6.58 -13.80 -6.52
C VAL A 80 -5.69 -13.73 -7.75
N VAL A 81 -4.41 -14.11 -7.62
CA VAL A 81 -3.46 -14.12 -8.74
C VAL A 81 -3.89 -15.16 -9.80
N ALA A 82 -4.30 -16.36 -9.38
CA ALA A 82 -4.78 -17.39 -10.30
C ALA A 82 -6.04 -16.93 -11.07
N SER A 83 -6.97 -16.27 -10.37
CA SER A 83 -8.18 -15.73 -10.98
C SER A 83 -7.85 -14.63 -11.99
N ALA A 84 -6.91 -13.73 -11.66
CA ALA A 84 -6.46 -12.69 -12.57
C ALA A 84 -5.79 -13.27 -13.84
N ILE A 85 -4.97 -14.32 -13.70
CA ILE A 85 -4.34 -15.00 -14.85
C ILE A 85 -5.41 -15.62 -15.76
N GLN A 86 -6.41 -16.30 -15.19
CA GLN A 86 -7.50 -16.87 -15.96
C GLN A 86 -8.32 -15.79 -16.69
N ALA A 87 -8.61 -14.68 -16.03
CA ALA A 87 -9.31 -13.55 -16.64
C ALA A 87 -8.52 -12.94 -17.80
N THR A 88 -7.20 -12.77 -17.64
CA THR A 88 -6.32 -12.28 -18.71
C THR A 88 -6.25 -13.23 -19.89
N ARG A 89 -6.16 -14.55 -19.64
CA ARG A 89 -6.21 -15.56 -20.71
C ARG A 89 -7.52 -15.51 -21.49
N LYS A 90 -8.66 -15.43 -20.79
CA LYS A 90 -9.98 -15.29 -21.42
C LYS A 90 -10.07 -14.03 -22.27
N ARG A 91 -9.57 -12.90 -21.75
CA ARG A 91 -9.54 -11.62 -22.49
C ARG A 91 -8.70 -11.73 -23.76
N ASN A 92 -7.51 -12.31 -23.67
CA ASN A 92 -6.62 -12.44 -24.83
C ASN A 92 -7.16 -13.44 -25.87
N ALA A 93 -7.89 -14.46 -25.44
CA ALA A 93 -8.58 -15.40 -26.33
C ALA A 93 -9.82 -14.80 -27.01
N ALA A 94 -10.42 -13.74 -26.44
CA ALA A 94 -11.57 -13.04 -27.02
C ALA A 94 -11.17 -11.89 -27.97
N VAL A 95 -9.88 -11.59 -28.07
CA VAL A 95 -9.32 -10.53 -28.93
C VAL A 95 -8.71 -11.13 -30.23
N LEU A 96 -8.69 -12.45 -30.36
CA LEU A 96 -8.38 -13.21 -31.58
C LEU A 96 -9.67 -13.71 -32.21
#